data_AF-A0A496SMF0-F1
#
_entry.id   AF-A0A496SMF0-F1
#
_cell.length_a   1.000
_cell.length_b   1.000
_cell.length_c   1.000
_cell.angle_alpha   90.00
_cell.angle_beta   90.00
_cell.angle_gamma   90.00
#
_symmetry.space_group_name_H-M   'P 1'
#
loop_
_entity.id
_entity.type
_entity.pdbx_description
1 polymer ?
#
loop_
_entity_poly.entity_id
_entity_poly.type
_entity_poly.pdbx_seq_one_letter_code
_entity_poly.pdbx_strand_id
1 'polypeptide(L)'
;MVAERALELLGEIDAELTELEGHIKRRPVRRSPPKGGFATVTLAEIYARQGFISKAMQILEDVVRKDPEQRGRAEVLMEKLRGIQDGVPFEPTKG
;
A
#
# COMPACT_ATOMS: atom_id res chain seq x y z
N MET A 1 -25.13 -40.60 -9.02
CA MET A 1 -23.77 -40.95 -9.51
C MET A 1 -23.07 -39.82 -10.28
N VAL A 2 -23.56 -39.29 -11.42
CA VAL A 2 -22.83 -38.20 -12.13
C VAL A 2 -23.00 -36.83 -11.47
N ALA A 3 -24.22 -36.50 -11.03
CA ALA A 3 -24.52 -35.22 -10.37
C ALA A 3 -23.83 -35.06 -9.00
N GLU A 4 -23.72 -36.15 -8.22
CA GLU A 4 -23.01 -36.14 -6.93
C GLU A 4 -21.52 -35.87 -7.10
N ARG A 5 -20.90 -36.47 -8.11
CA ARG A 5 -19.47 -36.27 -8.42
C ARG A 5 -19.17 -34.85 -8.90
N ALA A 6 -20.12 -34.22 -9.58
CA ALA A 6 -20.01 -32.82 -9.97
C ALA A 6 -20.11 -31.86 -8.78
N LEU A 7 -20.97 -32.17 -7.80
CA LEU A 7 -21.08 -31.38 -6.57
C LEU A 7 -19.86 -31.53 -5.66
N GLU A 8 -19.29 -32.73 -5.60
CA GLU A 8 -18.05 -33.01 -4.86
C GLU A 8 -16.86 -32.22 -5.43
N LEU A 9 -16.71 -32.23 -6.76
CA LEU A 9 -15.68 -31.46 -7.46
C LEU A 9 -15.86 -29.94 -7.29
N LEU A 10 -17.10 -29.46 -7.27
CA LEU A 10 -17.40 -28.05 -7.00
C LEU A 10 -16.99 -27.65 -5.59
N GLY A 11 -17.23 -28.52 -4.60
CA GLY A 11 -16.79 -28.28 -3.22
C GLY A 11 -15.28 -28.24 -3.05
N GLU A 12 -14.54 -29.09 -3.77
CA GLU A 12 -13.07 -29.07 -3.80
C GLU A 12 -12.53 -27.77 -4.40
N ILE A 13 -13.12 -27.32 -5.51
CA ILE A 13 -12.74 -26.07 -6.19
C ILE A 13 -13.02 -24.85 -5.29
N ASP A 14 -14.18 -24.81 -4.63
CA ASP A 14 -14.54 -23.70 -3.73
C ASP A 14 -13.61 -23.62 -2.50
N ALA A 15 -13.16 -24.78 -1.99
CA ALA A 15 -12.19 -24.83 -0.90
C ALA A 15 -10.80 -24.31 -1.32
N GLU A 16 -10.31 -24.72 -2.49
CA GLU A 16 -9.04 -24.23 -3.05
C GLU A 16 -9.09 -22.73 -3.36
N LEU A 17 -10.22 -22.23 -3.90
CA LEU A 17 -10.45 -20.80 -4.13
C LEU A 17 -10.39 -20.01 -2.82
N THR A 18 -11.02 -20.51 -1.77
CA THR A 18 -11.01 -19.85 -0.44
C THR A 18 -9.59 -19.77 0.13
N GLU A 19 -8.81 -20.84 -0.02
CA GLU A 19 -7.41 -20.86 0.43
C GLU A 19 -6.55 -19.87 -0.37
N LEU A 20 -6.71 -19.83 -1.70
CA LEU A 20 -5.96 -18.93 -2.59
C LEU A 20 -6.31 -17.46 -2.32
N GLU A 21 -7.58 -17.13 -2.10
CA GLU A 21 -8.01 -15.79 -1.70
C GLU A 21 -7.39 -15.36 -0.37
N GLY A 22 -7.24 -16.28 0.58
CA GLY A 22 -6.54 -16.04 1.83
C GLY A 22 -5.06 -15.66 1.62
N HIS A 23 -4.39 -16.28 0.64
CA HIS A 23 -3.00 -15.98 0.28
C HIS A 23 -2.86 -14.62 -0.43
N ILE A 24 -3.82 -14.25 -1.26
CA ILE A 24 -3.84 -12.96 -1.95
C ILE A 24 -4.10 -11.81 -0.96
N LYS A 25 -5.06 -11.98 -0.04
CA LYS A 25 -5.37 -10.97 1.00
C LYS A 25 -4.26 -10.77 2.03
N ARG A 26 -3.40 -11.78 2.24
CA ARG A 26 -2.28 -11.75 3.20
C ARG A 26 -0.96 -11.23 2.63
N ARG A 27 -0.87 -11.05 1.32
CA ARG A 27 0.35 -10.55 0.70
C ARG A 27 0.22 -9.02 0.59
N PRO A 28 0.76 -8.24 1.54
CA PRO A 28 0.89 -6.81 1.27
C PRO A 28 1.70 -6.73 -0.02
N VAL A 29 1.17 -6.04 -1.03
CA VAL A 29 1.92 -5.72 -2.25
C VAL A 29 2.99 -4.71 -1.84
N ARG A 30 3.99 -5.17 -1.07
CA ARG A 30 5.22 -4.46 -0.79
C ARG A 30 6.00 -4.49 -2.09
N ARG A 31 5.63 -3.63 -3.04
CA ARG A 31 6.59 -3.13 -4.02
C ARG A 31 7.65 -2.41 -3.20
N SER A 32 8.71 -3.12 -2.82
CA SER A 32 9.87 -2.47 -2.24
C SER A 32 10.32 -1.41 -3.25
N PRO A 33 10.38 -0.11 -2.90
CA PRO A 33 10.93 0.86 -3.81
C PRO A 33 12.35 0.42 -4.21
N PRO A 34 12.79 0.71 -5.45
CA PRO A 34 14.13 0.34 -5.89
C PRO A 34 15.15 0.82 -4.87
N LYS A 35 15.93 -0.11 -4.31
CA LYS A 35 17.00 0.19 -3.36
C LYS A 35 17.98 1.15 -4.06
N GLY A 36 18.01 2.40 -3.63
CA GLY A 36 18.94 3.41 -4.13
C GLY A 36 18.33 4.73 -4.61
N GLY A 37 17.00 4.90 -4.59
CA GLY A 37 16.39 6.21 -4.87
C GLY A 37 16.59 7.21 -3.72
N PHE A 38 16.82 8.49 -4.04
CA PHE A 38 16.79 9.59 -3.08
C PHE A 38 15.38 9.71 -2.47
N ALA A 39 15.22 9.38 -1.19
CA ALA A 39 13.96 9.57 -0.46
C ALA A 39 13.96 10.95 0.19
N THR A 40 12.95 11.77 -0.10
CA THR A 40 12.76 13.11 0.48
C THR A 40 11.28 13.34 0.76
N VAL A 41 10.97 14.28 1.67
CA VAL A 41 9.58 14.67 1.95
C VAL A 41 8.92 15.26 0.71
N THR A 42 9.65 16.08 -0.06
CA THR A 42 9.15 16.66 -1.31
C THR A 42 8.74 15.59 -2.34
N LEU A 43 9.51 14.51 -2.47
CA LEU A 43 9.15 13.42 -3.37
C LEU A 43 7.85 12.74 -2.93
N ALA A 44 7.70 12.51 -1.62
CA ALA A 44 6.46 11.96 -1.08
C ALA A 44 5.25 12.87 -1.31
N GLU A 45 5.40 14.19 -1.13
CA GLU A 45 4.34 15.18 -1.42
C GLU A 45 3.89 15.13 -2.88
N ILE A 46 4.84 15.03 -3.82
CA ILE A 46 4.51 14.92 -5.26
C ILE A 46 3.67 13.67 -5.53
N TYR A 47 4.04 12.53 -4.96
CA TYR A 47 3.26 11.29 -5.11
C TYR A 47 1.88 11.41 -4.45
N ALA A 48 1.79 12.00 -3.26
CA ALA A 48 0.52 12.18 -2.56
C ALA A 48 -0.45 13.07 -3.35
N ARG A 49 0.04 14.16 -3.95
CA ARG A 49 -0.76 15.07 -4.81
C ARG A 49 -1.25 14.41 -6.10
N GLN A 50 -0.60 13.34 -6.54
CA GLN A 50 -1.03 12.53 -7.68
C GLN A 50 -2.00 11.40 -7.26
N GLY A 51 -2.32 11.27 -5.97
CA GLY A 51 -3.14 10.19 -5.43
C GLY A 51 -2.39 8.89 -5.18
N PHE A 52 -1.05 8.87 -5.30
CA PHE A 52 -0.23 7.69 -4.99
C PHE A 52 0.14 7.65 -3.50
N ILE A 53 -0.86 7.51 -2.63
CA ILE A 53 -0.73 7.60 -1.17
C ILE A 53 0.17 6.50 -0.60
N SER A 54 -0.03 5.25 -1.01
CA SER A 54 0.79 4.12 -0.56
C SER A 54 2.26 4.32 -0.90
N LYS A 55 2.56 4.91 -2.06
CA LYS A 55 3.93 5.20 -2.47
C LYS A 55 4.54 6.37 -1.69
N ALA A 56 3.74 7.41 -1.43
CA ALA A 56 4.15 8.51 -0.56
C ALA A 56 4.50 8.02 0.86
N MET A 57 3.65 7.17 1.45
CA MET A 57 3.87 6.58 2.77
C MET A 57 5.18 5.77 2.83
N GLN A 58 5.46 4.94 1.83
CA GLN A 58 6.71 4.17 1.76
C GLN A 58 7.95 5.07 1.68
N ILE A 59 7.88 6.17 0.93
CA ILE A 59 8.99 7.14 0.84
C ILE A 59 9.19 7.82 2.20
N LEU A 60 8.11 8.19 2.89
CA LEU A 60 8.17 8.83 4.21
C LEU A 60 8.75 7.90 5.28
N GLU A 61 8.39 6.62 5.28
CA GLU A 61 9.00 5.60 6.15
C GLU A 61 10.53 5.54 5.93
N ASP A 62 10.96 5.63 4.67
CA ASP A 62 12.38 5.63 4.32
C ASP A 62 13.09 6.92 4.75
N VAL A 63 12.43 8.09 4.66
CA VAL A 63 12.94 9.37 5.16
C VAL A 63 13.12 9.33 6.68
N VAL A 64 12.09 8.91 7.44
CA VAL A 64 12.14 8.82 8.91
C VAL A 64 13.31 7.95 9.39
N ARG A 65 13.61 6.88 8.65
CA ARG A 65 14.70 5.94 8.97
C ARG A 65 16.08 6.48 8.64
N LYS A 66 16.25 7.22 7.54
CA LYS A 66 17.56 7.56 6.97
C LYS A 66 17.99 9.02 7.16
N ASP A 67 17.04 9.93 7.34
CA ASP A 67 17.27 11.38 7.35
C ASP A 67 16.69 12.00 8.63
N PRO A 68 17.53 12.22 9.66
CA PRO A 68 17.12 12.86 10.91
C PRO A 68 16.62 14.30 10.74
N GLU A 69 17.11 15.06 9.74
CA GLU A 69 16.74 16.46 9.53
C GLU A 69 15.31 16.57 9.00
N GLN A 70 14.90 15.63 8.16
CA GLN A 70 13.56 15.61 7.57
C GLN A 70 12.55 14.77 8.35
N ARG A 71 12.97 14.01 9.36
CA ARG A 71 12.10 13.11 10.14
C ARG A 71 10.81 13.77 10.61
N GLY A 72 10.89 14.94 11.26
CA GLY A 72 9.70 15.60 11.81
C GLY A 72 8.71 16.03 10.73
N ARG A 73 9.20 16.52 9.58
CA ARG A 73 8.33 16.86 8.43
C ARG A 73 7.70 15.60 7.83
N ALA A 74 8.45 14.51 7.78
CA ALA A 74 7.94 13.24 7.28
C ALA A 74 6.81 12.69 8.16
N GLU A 75 6.99 12.67 9.48
CA GLU A 75 5.97 12.22 10.44
C GLU A 75 4.69 13.05 10.35
N VAL A 76 4.81 14.39 10.26
CA VAL A 76 3.65 15.29 10.08
C VAL A 76 2.90 14.98 8.79
N LEU A 77 3.61 14.74 7.68
CA LEU A 77 2.96 14.39 6.42
C LEU A 77 2.31 13.01 6.49
N MET A 78 2.94 12.01 7.11
CA MET A 78 2.34 10.69 7.30
C MET A 78 1.02 10.77 8.05
N GLU A 79 0.93 11.62 9.07
CA GLU A 79 -0.32 11.82 9.82
C GLU A 79 -1.40 12.46 8.95
N LYS A 80 -1.04 13.45 8.12
CA LYS A 80 -1.99 14.09 7.17
C LYS A 80 -2.50 13.13 6.10
N LEU A 81 -1.69 12.16 5.70
CA LEU A 81 -2.06 11.17 4.69
C LEU A 81 -2.85 9.99 5.28
N ARG A 82 -2.96 9.89 6.61
CA ARG A 82 -3.66 8.80 7.27
C ARG A 82 -5.13 8.80 6.88
N GLY A 83 -5.61 7.63 6.41
CA GLY A 83 -7.00 7.44 6.01
C GLY A 83 -7.34 7.92 4.60
N ILE A 84 -6.40 8.52 3.87
CA ILE A 84 -6.58 8.82 2.45
C ILE A 84 -6.37 7.53 1.65
N GLN A 85 -7.31 7.22 0.74
CA GLN A 85 -7.22 6.05 -0.13
C GLN A 85 -6.35 6.35 -1.36
N ASP A 86 -5.69 5.32 -1.89
CA ASP A 86 -5.01 5.44 -3.18
C ASP A 86 -5.99 5.87 -4.28
N GLY A 87 -5.52 6.71 -5.19
CA GLY A 87 -6.30 7.34 -6.25
C GLY A 87 -6.99 8.64 -5.84
N VAL A 88 -7.00 9.00 -4.55
CA VAL A 88 -7.51 10.30 -4.07
C VAL A 88 -6.34 11.27 -3.92
N PRO A 89 -6.27 12.35 -4.73
CA PRO A 89 -5.24 13.37 -4.59
C PRO A 89 -5.25 14.00 -3.19
N PHE A 90 -4.07 14.07 -2.56
CA PHE A 90 -3.90 14.88 -1.36
C PHE A 90 -3.76 16.35 -1.73
N GLU A 91 -4.68 17.18 -1.23
CA GLU A 91 -4.62 18.63 -1.35
C GLU A 91 -4.03 19.22 -0.06
N PRO A 92 -2.80 19.78 -0.10
CA PRO A 92 -2.25 20.41 1.09
C PRO A 92 -3.10 21.63 1.44
N THR A 93 -3.61 21.67 2.68
CA THR A 93 -4.23 22.88 3.22
C THR A 93 -3.19 24.00 3.16
N LYS A 94 -3.54 25.10 2.47
CA LYS A 94 -2.71 26.31 2.48
C LYS A 94 -2.65 26.78 3.95
N GLY A 95 -1.47 26.61 4.57
CA GLY A 95 -1.15 27.19 5.86
C GLY A 95 -0.84 28.68 5.73
#